data_AF-A0A7C8F8Q2-F1
#
_entry.id   AF-A0A7C8F8Q2-F1
#
_cell.length_a   1.000
_cell.length_b   1.000
_cell.length_c   1.000
_cell.angle_alpha   90.00
_cell.angle_beta   90.00
_cell.angle_gamma   90.00
#
_symmetry.space_group_name_H-M   'P 1'
#
loop_
_entity.id
_entity.type
_entity.pdbx_description
1 polymer ?
#
loop_
_entity_poly.entity_id
_entity_poly.type
_entity_poly.pdbx_seq_one_letter_code
_entity_poly.pdbx_strand_id
1 'polypeptide(L)'
;MCQQYQAADCILRMDGFKATSVIRDAVSKVLNHSVPIIAMTANAMQGDREKYLESGMDDYLSKPVKKDALAEMIDRWVRGEGRESAVTIEALYEQ
;
A
#
# COMPACT_ATOMS: atom_id res chain seq x y z
N MET A 1 -28.81 -4.77 22.39
CA MET A 1 -28.28 -5.69 21.37
C MET A 1 -27.76 -4.87 20.20
N CYS A 2 -26.45 -4.59 20.17
CA CYS A 2 -25.77 -3.87 19.09
C CYS A 2 -24.73 -4.83 18.49
N GLN A 3 -25.21 -5.96 17.94
CA GLN A 3 -24.35 -7.09 17.52
C GLN A 3 -24.44 -7.38 16.02
N GLN A 4 -24.76 -6.41 15.16
CA GLN A 4 -24.96 -6.72 13.73
C GLN A 4 -24.31 -5.79 12.69
N TYR A 5 -23.67 -4.68 13.08
CA TYR A 5 -23.05 -3.76 12.13
C TYR A 5 -21.73 -3.16 12.67
N GLN A 6 -20.64 -3.93 12.72
CA GLN A 6 -19.31 -3.37 13.01
C GLN A 6 -18.20 -4.09 12.22
N ALA A 7 -18.11 -3.81 10.92
CA ALA A 7 -16.88 -4.09 10.15
C ALA A 7 -16.56 -2.94 9.19
N ALA A 8 -17.57 -2.31 8.60
CA ALA A 8 -17.38 -1.22 7.63
C ALA A 8 -16.86 0.09 8.24
N ASP A 9 -17.32 0.46 9.45
CA ASP A 9 -16.90 1.72 10.11
C ASP A 9 -15.52 1.64 10.78
N CYS A 10 -15.00 0.44 11.00
CA CYS A 10 -13.70 0.26 11.66
C CYS A 10 -12.50 0.44 10.73
N ILE A 11 -12.72 0.41 9.40
CA ILE A 11 -11.64 0.58 8.42
C ILE A 11 -11.03 1.99 8.53
N LEU A 12 -11.82 3.01 8.87
CA LEU A 12 -11.36 4.39 9.07
C LEU A 12 -10.49 4.60 10.32
N ARG A 13 -10.50 3.66 11.27
CA ARG A 13 -9.64 3.69 12.49
C ARG A 13 -8.47 2.71 12.42
N MET A 14 -8.40 1.90 11.38
CA MET A 14 -7.37 0.88 11.23
C MET A 14 -6.14 1.49 10.55
N ASP A 15 -4.96 1.16 11.07
CA ASP A 15 -3.71 1.56 10.45
C ASP A 15 -3.46 0.75 9.15
N GLY A 16 -2.59 1.28 8.28
CA GLY A 16 -2.28 0.65 7.00
C GLY A 16 -1.61 -0.72 7.11
N PHE A 17 -0.78 -0.95 8.13
CA PHE A 17 -0.12 -2.25 8.33
C PHE A 17 -1.13 -3.33 8.70
N LYS A 18 -2.06 -3.03 9.60
CA LYS A 18 -3.13 -3.95 9.98
C LYS A 18 -4.08 -4.21 8.81
N ALA A 19 -4.39 -3.18 8.02
CA ALA A 19 -5.14 -3.35 6.78
C ALA A 19 -4.43 -4.32 5.82
N THR A 20 -3.12 -4.14 5.60
CA THR A 20 -2.30 -5.04 4.78
C THR A 20 -2.32 -6.46 5.31
N SER A 21 -2.12 -6.64 6.62
CA SER A 21 -2.17 -7.97 7.25
C SER A 21 -3.51 -8.68 6.99
N VAL A 22 -4.63 -7.97 7.12
CA VAL A 22 -5.97 -8.53 6.83
C VAL A 22 -6.12 -8.87 5.34
N ILE A 23 -5.59 -8.04 4.44
CA ILE A 23 -5.64 -8.30 3.00
C ILE A 23 -4.79 -9.51 2.63
N ARG A 24 -3.62 -9.68 3.23
CA ARG A 24 -2.73 -10.82 2.96
C ARG A 24 -3.11 -12.11 3.68
N ASP A 25 -3.95 -12.03 4.70
CA ASP A 25 -4.46 -13.20 5.42
C ASP A 25 -5.43 -14.00 4.54
N ALA A 26 -5.01 -15.21 4.14
CA ALA A 26 -5.75 -16.12 3.27
C ALA A 26 -7.07 -16.63 3.86
N VAL A 27 -7.30 -16.50 5.18
CA VAL A 27 -8.58 -16.86 5.80
C VAL A 27 -9.54 -15.67 5.92
N SER A 28 -9.10 -14.47 5.55
CA SER A 28 -9.95 -13.28 5.58
C SER A 28 -10.99 -13.32 4.44
N LYS A 29 -12.03 -12.48 4.56
CA LYS A 29 -13.10 -12.40 3.55
C LYS A 29 -12.73 -11.52 2.33
N VAL A 30 -11.46 -11.16 2.19
CA VAL A 30 -10.99 -10.33 1.09
C VAL A 30 -11.05 -11.11 -0.22
N LEU A 31 -11.56 -10.48 -1.27
CA LEU A 31 -11.79 -11.14 -2.56
C LEU A 31 -10.49 -11.45 -3.32
N ASN A 32 -9.47 -10.61 -3.14
CA ASN A 32 -8.18 -10.76 -3.80
C ASN A 32 -7.04 -10.44 -2.83
N HIS A 33 -6.41 -11.49 -2.29
CA HIS A 33 -5.27 -11.36 -1.39
C HIS A 33 -3.98 -10.89 -2.08
N SER A 34 -3.95 -10.90 -3.42
CA SER A 34 -2.81 -10.46 -4.25
C SER A 34 -3.04 -9.08 -4.90
N VAL A 35 -4.06 -8.34 -4.44
CA VAL A 35 -4.28 -6.96 -4.89
C VAL A 35 -3.03 -6.11 -4.60
N PRO A 36 -2.56 -5.28 -5.54
CA PRO A 36 -1.45 -4.36 -5.26
C PRO A 36 -1.78 -3.41 -4.10
N ILE A 37 -0.89 -3.31 -3.12
CA ILE A 37 -1.00 -2.41 -1.97
C ILE A 37 0.19 -1.47 -1.98
N ILE A 38 -0.10 -0.18 -2.09
CA ILE A 38 0.91 0.88 -2.15
C ILE A 38 0.78 1.73 -0.88
N ALA A 39 1.84 1.79 -0.08
CA ALA A 39 1.89 2.59 1.13
C ALA A 39 1.97 4.08 0.78
N MET A 40 1.18 4.94 1.41
CA MET A 40 1.37 6.39 1.29
C MET A 40 1.93 6.96 2.59
N THR A 41 3.22 7.29 2.63
CA THR A 41 3.92 7.72 3.84
C THR A 41 4.19 9.22 3.86
N ALA A 42 4.17 9.85 5.05
CA ALA A 42 4.62 11.25 5.21
C ALA A 42 6.15 11.38 5.26
N ASN A 43 6.87 10.28 5.46
CA ASN A 43 8.32 10.22 5.53
C ASN A 43 8.80 8.98 4.77
N ALA A 44 9.50 9.18 3.66
CA ALA A 44 10.07 8.10 2.87
C ALA A 44 11.57 8.03 3.15
N MET A 45 11.93 7.46 4.31
CA MET A 45 13.33 7.17 4.60
C MET A 45 13.70 5.77 4.10
N GLN A 46 14.99 5.56 3.82
CA GLN A 46 15.52 4.34 3.21
C GLN A 46 15.15 3.06 3.99
N GLY A 47 14.97 3.14 5.32
CA GLY A 47 14.52 2.02 6.16
C GLY A 47 12.99 1.82 6.25
N ASP A 48 12.18 2.81 5.85
CA ASP A 48 10.72 2.64 5.85
C ASP A 48 10.27 1.71 4.71
N ARG A 49 11.02 1.69 3.60
CA ARG A 49 10.77 0.81 2.46
C ARG A 49 10.73 -0.66 2.88
N GLU A 50 11.78 -1.12 3.56
CA GLU A 50 11.92 -2.50 3.99
C GLU A 50 10.74 -2.90 4.89
N LYS A 51 10.38 -2.03 5.84
CA LYS A 51 9.25 -2.25 6.73
C LYS A 51 7.92 -2.40 5.99
N TYR A 52 7.66 -1.59 4.96
CA TYR A 52 6.44 -1.73 4.16
C TYR A 52 6.42 -3.03 3.37
N LEU A 53 7.54 -3.40 2.74
CA LEU A 53 7.66 -4.63 1.96
C LEU A 53 7.52 -5.88 2.84
N GLU A 54 8.19 -5.91 3.99
CA GLU A 54 8.09 -6.99 4.97
C GLU A 54 6.67 -7.18 5.51
N SER A 55 5.91 -6.08 5.61
CA SER A 55 4.50 -6.15 6.02
C SER A 55 3.57 -6.72 4.95
N GLY A 56 4.08 -6.96 3.73
CA GLY A 56 3.33 -7.48 2.60
C GLY A 56 2.74 -6.41 1.68
N MET A 57 3.17 -5.15 1.78
CA MET A 57 2.87 -4.12 0.79
C MET A 57 3.80 -4.29 -0.41
N ASP A 58 3.35 -3.89 -1.58
CA ASP A 58 4.11 -4.09 -2.81
C ASP A 58 4.98 -2.89 -3.17
N ASP A 59 4.58 -1.69 -2.72
CA ASP A 59 5.26 -0.44 -3.06
C ASP A 59 4.95 0.66 -2.04
N TYR A 60 5.57 1.82 -2.19
CA TYR A 60 5.30 3.00 -1.36
C TYR A 60 5.41 4.30 -2.16
N LEU A 61 4.77 5.35 -1.66
CA LEU A 61 4.82 6.70 -2.22
C LEU A 61 4.81 7.71 -1.09
N SER A 62 5.66 8.73 -1.19
CA SER A 62 5.74 9.78 -0.19
C SER A 62 4.69 10.87 -0.40
N LYS A 63 4.25 11.48 0.70
CA LYS A 63 3.40 12.67 0.71
C LYS A 63 4.28 13.93 0.79
N PRO A 64 3.89 15.03 0.14
CA PRO A 64 2.69 15.18 -0.70
C PRO A 64 2.82 14.41 -2.02
N VAL A 65 1.74 13.72 -2.41
CA VAL A 65 1.75 12.89 -3.61
C VAL A 65 1.61 13.77 -4.87
N LYS A 66 2.60 13.68 -5.76
CA LYS A 66 2.54 14.26 -7.11
C LYS A 66 1.60 13.41 -7.97
N LYS A 67 0.66 14.05 -8.67
CA LYS A 67 -0.35 13.36 -9.48
C LYS A 67 0.27 12.47 -10.57
N ASP A 68 1.30 12.98 -11.23
CA ASP A 68 1.98 12.27 -12.33
C ASP A 68 2.67 11.01 -11.81
N ALA A 69 3.42 11.12 -10.70
CA ALA A 69 4.06 9.97 -10.05
C ALA A 69 3.04 8.91 -9.59
N LEU A 70 1.87 9.33 -9.08
CA LEU A 70 0.80 8.40 -8.72
C LEU A 70 0.22 7.71 -9.96
N ALA A 71 0.00 8.46 -11.06
CA ALA A 71 -0.55 7.91 -12.29
C ALA A 71 0.39 6.87 -12.91
N GLU A 72 1.68 7.18 -13.02
CA GLU A 72 2.71 6.26 -13.52
C GLU A 72 2.78 4.98 -12.68
N MET A 73 2.75 5.14 -11.35
CA MET A 73 2.79 4.02 -10.42
C MET A 73 1.55 3.13 -10.56
N ILE A 74 0.35 3.70 -10.67
CA ILE A 74 -0.88 2.95 -10.92
C ILE A 74 -0.80 2.21 -12.26
N ASP A 75 -0.38 2.88 -13.33
CA ASP A 75 -0.33 2.28 -14.67
C ASP A 75 0.62 1.06 -14.69
N ARG A 76 1.78 1.17 -14.03
CA ARG A 76 2.72 0.05 -13.83
C ARG A 76 2.07 -1.15 -13.12
N TRP A 77 1.35 -0.91 -12.04
CA TRP A 77 0.71 -1.98 -11.26
C TRP A 77 -0.50 -2.60 -11.96
N VAL A 78 -1.23 -1.82 -12.75
CA VAL A 78 -2.36 -2.29 -13.57
C VAL A 78 -1.88 -3.15 -14.74
N ARG A 79 -0.75 -2.81 -15.37
CA ARG A 79 -0.14 -3.59 -16.46
C ARG A 79 0.52 -4.90 -15.99
N GLY A 80 0.68 -5.08 -14.67
CA GLY A 80 1.31 -6.26 -14.08
C GLY A 80 2.85 -6.18 -13.99
N GLU A 81 3.43 -5.04 -14.33
CA GLU A 81 4.89 -4.81 -14.38
C GLU A 81 5.46 -4.50 -12.97
N GLY A 82 4.60 -4.23 -11.98
CA GLY A 82 5.02 -3.80 -10.63
C GLY A 82 5.81 -4.84 -9.83
N ARG A 83 5.70 -6.14 -10.13
CA ARG A 83 6.39 -7.20 -9.37
C ARG A 83 7.85 -7.43 -9.78
N GLU A 84 8.26 -6.97 -10.96
CA GLU A 84 9.62 -7.18 -11.49
C GLU A 84 10.56 -6.00 -11.29
N SER A 85 10.06 -4.85 -10.85
CA SER A 85 10.83 -3.60 -10.88
C SER A 85 10.68 -2.84 -9.57
N ALA A 86 11.56 -3.16 -8.62
CA ALA A 86 11.94 -2.29 -7.52
C ALA A 86 12.59 -1.00 -8.09
N VAL A 87 11.80 -0.12 -8.72
CA VAL A 87 12.29 1.19 -9.15
C VAL A 87 12.38 2.04 -7.90
N THR A 88 13.62 2.28 -7.49
CA THR A 88 13.99 3.16 -6.39
C THR A 88 13.41 4.54 -6.63
N ILE A 89 12.45 4.96 -5.80
CA ILE A 89 11.84 6.30 -5.81
C ILE A 89 12.85 7.38 -5.34
N GLU A 90 14.13 7.02 -5.19
CA GLU A 90 15.23 7.97 -4.98
C GLU A 90 15.40 8.93 -6.18
N ALA A 91 14.90 8.59 -7.38
CA ALA A 91 15.04 9.43 -8.58
C ALA A 91 14.06 10.62 -8.69
N LEU A 92 13.14 10.83 -7.75
CA LEU A 92 12.14 11.93 -7.81
C LEU A 92 12.30 12.98 -6.70
N TYR A 93 13.41 12.92 -5.95
CA TYR A 93 13.72 13.76 -4.79
C TYR A 93 14.91 14.72 -4.97
N GLU A 94 15.38 14.95 -6.21
CA GLU A 94 16.19 16.13 -6.53
C GLU A 94 15.32 17.21 -7.18
N GLN A 95 14.60 17.96 -6.33
CA GLN A 95 14.21 19.37 -6.52
C GLN A 95 13.40 19.87 -5.31
#